data_AF-A0A2Z3YS49-F1
#
_entry.id   AF-A0A2Z3YS49-F1
#
_cell.length_a   1.000
_cell.length_b   1.000
_cell.length_c   1.000
_cell.angle_alpha   90.00
_cell.angle_beta   90.00
_cell.angle_gamma   90.00
#
_symmetry.space_group_name_H-M   'P 1'
#
loop_
_entity.id
_entity.type
_entity.pdbx_description
1 polymer ?
#
loop_
_entity_poly.entity_id
_entity_poly.type
_entity_poly.pdbx_seq_one_letter_code
_entity_poly.pdbx_strand_id
1 'polypeptide(L)'
;MRETLAADGHADRVAAAGDLVDAVSSAAVDCVGRSAVVRRLSAGELPFAGRAAWLEQHWEGLRILRDCPLVPVPVRHELTTTTDRLNTALDRAHAGARWRDRHVTMPSMFTFRRHVTSLKDAGDLLGLTAEAHVRLLCAGVGSGVAGAESHTRSTSAVRSVLCSLVTDDEDLERLSEELSAGLFMVMQHGSDVCRAYQGAGPDQICAVTVATIRHALR
;
A
#
# COMPACT_ATOMS: atom_id res chain seq x y z
N MET A 1 9.89 42.14 -5.32
CA MET A 1 11.21 41.52 -4.99
C MET A 1 11.10 40.50 -3.85
N ARG A 2 10.52 40.82 -2.68
CA ARG A 2 10.28 39.82 -1.61
C ARG A 2 9.24 38.75 -1.98
N GLU A 3 8.15 39.11 -2.66
CA GLU A 3 7.13 38.15 -3.11
C GLU A 3 7.65 37.21 -4.20
N THR A 4 8.57 37.68 -5.04
CA THR A 4 9.19 36.88 -6.10
C THR A 4 10.13 35.81 -5.52
N LEU A 5 10.95 36.18 -4.53
CA LEU A 5 11.84 35.24 -3.82
C LEU A 5 11.09 34.18 -3.00
N ALA A 6 9.94 34.55 -2.41
CA ALA A 6 9.11 33.61 -1.67
C ALA A 6 8.35 32.63 -2.60
N ALA A 7 7.94 33.10 -3.78
CA ALA A 7 7.31 32.26 -4.80
C ALA A 7 8.31 31.27 -5.42
N ASP A 8 9.55 31.69 -5.67
CA ASP A 8 10.63 30.83 -6.18
C ASP A 8 10.96 29.72 -5.18
N GLY A 9 11.09 30.05 -3.88
CA GLY A 9 11.35 29.05 -2.84
C GLY A 9 10.23 28.02 -2.64
N HIS A 10 8.96 28.39 -2.86
CA HIS A 10 7.86 27.44 -2.80
C HIS A 10 7.86 26.50 -4.01
N ALA A 11 8.09 27.02 -5.22
CA ALA A 11 8.17 26.21 -6.43
C ALA A 11 9.31 25.18 -6.35
N ASP A 12 10.47 25.58 -5.81
CA ASP A 12 11.62 24.69 -5.60
C ASP A 12 11.29 23.55 -4.61
N ARG A 13 10.56 23.84 -3.53
CA ARG A 13 10.12 22.80 -2.57
C ARG A 13 9.12 21.82 -3.17
N VAL A 14 8.14 22.32 -3.93
CA VAL A 14 7.16 21.47 -4.62
C VAL A 14 7.87 20.54 -5.62
N ALA A 15 8.88 21.05 -6.33
CA ALA A 15 9.72 20.25 -7.21
C ALA A 15 10.52 19.19 -6.42
N ALA A 16 11.17 19.57 -5.32
CA ALA A 16 11.93 18.66 -4.46
C ALA A 16 11.03 17.56 -3.85
N ALA A 17 9.82 17.90 -3.42
CA ALA A 17 8.83 16.93 -2.95
C ALA A 17 8.43 15.96 -4.07
N GLY A 18 8.26 16.45 -5.30
CA GLY A 18 8.00 15.62 -6.47
C GLY A 18 9.12 14.61 -6.72
N ASP A 19 10.37 15.07 -6.74
CA ASP A 19 11.55 14.23 -6.94
C ASP A 19 11.70 13.18 -5.84
N LEU A 20 11.46 13.57 -4.58
CA LEU A 20 11.47 12.66 -3.43
C LEU A 20 10.40 11.58 -3.56
N VAL A 21 9.16 11.96 -3.86
CA VAL A 21 8.05 11.00 -4.04
C VAL A 21 8.36 10.03 -5.18
N ASP A 22 8.89 10.52 -6.30
CA ASP A 22 9.22 9.69 -7.46
C ASP A 22 10.36 8.71 -7.15
N ALA A 23 11.41 9.18 -6.47
CA ALA A 23 12.54 8.37 -6.05
C ALA A 23 12.12 7.27 -5.07
N VAL A 24 11.36 7.62 -4.02
CA VAL A 24 10.90 6.62 -3.04
C VAL A 24 9.89 5.68 -3.67
N SER A 25 9.04 6.13 -4.59
CA SER A 25 8.11 5.25 -5.31
C SER A 25 8.84 4.18 -6.10
N SER A 26 9.85 4.59 -6.88
CA SER A 26 10.69 3.66 -7.63
C SER A 26 11.38 2.67 -6.69
N ALA A 27 12.00 3.17 -5.63
CA ALA A 27 12.68 2.33 -4.64
C ALA A 27 11.72 1.36 -3.92
N ALA A 28 10.50 1.80 -3.59
CA ALA A 28 9.50 0.98 -2.93
C ALA A 28 9.04 -0.18 -3.82
N VAL A 29 8.71 0.09 -5.08
CA VAL A 29 8.35 -0.96 -6.05
C VAL A 29 9.50 -1.94 -6.25
N ASP A 30 10.73 -1.44 -6.39
CA ASP A 30 11.92 -2.29 -6.57
C ASP A 30 12.24 -3.14 -5.33
N CYS A 31 12.11 -2.57 -4.12
CA CYS A 31 12.30 -3.30 -2.87
C CYS A 31 11.25 -4.39 -2.69
N VAL A 32 9.98 -4.07 -2.88
CA VAL A 32 8.88 -5.03 -2.78
C VAL A 32 9.00 -6.09 -3.87
N GLY A 33 9.31 -5.71 -5.11
CA GLY A 33 9.50 -6.63 -6.24
C GLY A 33 10.64 -7.64 -6.04
N ARG A 34 11.69 -7.26 -5.31
CA ARG A 34 12.81 -8.14 -4.96
C ARG A 34 12.51 -9.09 -3.80
N SER A 35 11.42 -8.87 -3.04
CA SER A 35 11.01 -9.75 -1.95
C SER A 35 10.76 -11.18 -2.44
N ALA A 36 11.29 -12.17 -1.71
CA ALA A 36 11.07 -13.58 -2.03
C ALA A 36 9.58 -13.95 -2.04
N VAL A 37 8.77 -13.34 -1.17
CA VAL A 37 7.31 -13.54 -1.13
C VAL A 37 6.67 -13.07 -2.42
N VAL A 38 7.02 -11.87 -2.87
CA VAL A 38 6.44 -11.23 -4.06
C VAL A 38 6.90 -11.95 -5.33
N ARG A 39 8.19 -12.33 -5.42
CA ARG A 39 8.67 -13.15 -6.55
C ARG A 39 7.89 -14.46 -6.68
N ARG A 40 7.66 -15.15 -5.56
CA ARG A 40 6.86 -16.38 -5.54
C ARG A 40 5.38 -16.12 -5.81
N LEU A 41 4.82 -14.99 -5.36
CA LEU A 41 3.46 -14.57 -5.66
C LEU A 41 3.28 -14.38 -7.17
N SER A 42 4.16 -13.61 -7.82
CA SER A 42 4.17 -13.38 -9.27
C SER A 42 4.36 -14.67 -10.06
N ALA A 43 5.26 -15.55 -9.61
CA ALA A 43 5.49 -16.86 -10.23
C ALA A 43 4.34 -17.86 -10.00
N GLY A 44 3.38 -17.56 -9.12
CA GLY A 44 2.30 -18.47 -8.73
C GLY A 44 2.74 -19.62 -7.82
N GLU A 45 3.92 -19.50 -7.22
CA GLU A 45 4.59 -20.50 -6.38
C GLU A 45 4.37 -20.28 -4.87
N LEU A 46 3.75 -19.15 -4.50
CA LEU A 46 3.36 -18.89 -3.11
C LEU A 46 2.12 -19.73 -2.78
N PRO A 47 2.08 -20.49 -1.67
CA PRO A 47 0.91 -21.30 -1.31
C PRO A 47 -0.36 -20.44 -1.11
N PHE A 48 -1.56 -21.03 -1.25
CA PHE A 48 -2.83 -20.30 -1.13
C PHE A 48 -2.91 -19.44 0.14
N ALA A 49 -2.59 -20.01 1.31
CA ALA A 49 -2.59 -19.29 2.58
C ALA A 49 -1.67 -18.05 2.55
N GLY A 50 -0.51 -18.15 1.90
CA GLY A 50 0.41 -17.02 1.74
C GLY A 50 -0.12 -15.96 0.77
N ARG A 51 -0.76 -16.36 -0.33
CA ARG A 51 -1.37 -15.41 -1.29
C ARG A 51 -2.54 -14.66 -0.66
N ALA A 52 -3.42 -15.39 0.03
CA ALA A 52 -4.54 -14.81 0.77
C ALA A 52 -4.03 -13.83 1.83
N ALA A 53 -3.08 -14.25 2.68
CA ALA A 53 -2.52 -13.39 3.71
C ALA A 53 -1.83 -12.12 3.16
N TRP A 54 -1.20 -12.20 1.99
CA TRP A 54 -0.62 -11.02 1.32
C TRP A 54 -1.71 -10.02 0.89
N LEU A 55 -2.75 -10.51 0.23
CA LEU A 55 -3.85 -9.69 -0.29
C LEU A 55 -4.72 -9.13 0.84
N GLU A 56 -5.03 -9.93 1.86
CA GLU A 56 -5.80 -9.52 3.04
C GLU A 56 -5.10 -8.38 3.80
N GLN A 57 -3.77 -8.44 3.97
CA GLN A 57 -3.00 -7.37 4.62
C GLN A 57 -3.03 -6.04 3.85
N HIS A 58 -2.94 -6.10 2.51
CA HIS A 58 -3.06 -4.89 1.68
C HIS A 58 -4.48 -4.35 1.68
N TRP A 59 -5.49 -5.21 1.53
CA TRP A 59 -6.89 -4.84 1.60
C TRP A 59 -7.22 -4.16 2.93
N GLU A 60 -6.82 -4.75 4.06
CA GLU A 60 -7.08 -4.18 5.38
C GLU A 60 -6.35 -2.84 5.58
N GLY A 61 -5.09 -2.73 5.13
CA GLY A 61 -4.33 -1.49 5.21
C GLY A 61 -4.98 -0.34 4.43
N LEU A 62 -5.40 -0.60 3.18
CA LEU A 62 -6.10 0.37 2.36
C LEU A 62 -7.46 0.74 2.95
N ARG A 63 -8.17 -0.24 3.52
CA ARG A 63 -9.45 -0.03 4.22
C ARG A 63 -9.30 0.89 5.42
N ILE A 64 -8.29 0.68 6.26
CA ILE A 64 -8.00 1.53 7.43
C ILE A 64 -7.78 2.99 7.02
N LEU A 65 -6.99 3.22 5.96
CA LEU A 65 -6.75 4.56 5.45
C LEU A 65 -8.01 5.17 4.82
N ARG A 66 -8.75 4.39 4.04
CA ARG A 66 -10.01 4.82 3.41
C ARG A 66 -11.03 5.27 4.45
N ASP A 67 -11.13 4.53 5.55
CA ASP A 67 -12.08 4.79 6.64
C ASP A 67 -11.60 5.95 7.55
N CYS A 68 -10.39 6.48 7.34
CA CYS A 68 -9.89 7.66 8.05
C CYS A 68 -10.45 8.96 7.42
N PRO A 69 -11.23 9.76 8.18
CA PRO A 69 -11.90 10.94 7.64
C PRO A 69 -10.95 12.09 7.26
N LEU A 70 -9.70 12.06 7.75
CA LEU A 70 -8.70 13.09 7.48
C LEU A 70 -7.97 12.88 6.15
N VAL A 71 -7.97 11.67 5.59
CA VAL A 71 -7.32 11.40 4.30
C VAL A 71 -7.99 12.23 3.20
N PRO A 72 -7.28 13.00 2.37
CA PRO A 72 -7.89 13.87 1.37
C PRO A 72 -8.86 13.15 0.41
N VAL A 73 -9.93 13.82 -0.03
CA VAL A 73 -10.97 13.24 -0.91
C VAL A 73 -10.40 12.54 -2.15
N PRO A 74 -9.47 13.14 -2.92
CA PRO A 74 -8.90 12.48 -4.09
C PRO A 74 -8.19 11.17 -3.74
N VAL A 75 -7.48 11.16 -2.61
CA VAL A 75 -6.75 9.99 -2.10
C VAL A 75 -7.73 8.90 -1.65
N ARG A 76 -8.81 9.26 -0.96
CA ARG A 76 -9.88 8.31 -0.58
C ARG A 76 -10.55 7.66 -1.78
N HIS A 77 -10.68 8.37 -2.90
CA HIS A 77 -11.24 7.79 -4.13
C HIS A 77 -10.35 6.67 -4.68
N GLU A 78 -9.03 6.89 -4.71
CA GLU A 78 -8.05 5.89 -5.13
C GLU A 78 -7.98 4.69 -4.17
N LEU A 79 -8.02 4.96 -2.87
CA LEU A 79 -8.11 3.92 -1.83
C LEU A 79 -9.37 3.07 -1.99
N THR A 80 -10.53 3.69 -2.24
CA THR A 80 -11.79 2.97 -2.46
C THR A 80 -11.69 2.07 -3.68
N THR A 81 -11.30 2.62 -4.83
CA THR A 81 -11.16 1.89 -6.09
C THR A 81 -10.24 0.67 -5.95
N THR A 82 -9.09 0.85 -5.29
CA THR A 82 -8.12 -0.24 -5.12
C THR A 82 -8.59 -1.27 -4.11
N THR A 83 -9.21 -0.83 -3.01
CA THR A 83 -9.80 -1.74 -2.01
C THR A 83 -10.90 -2.61 -2.62
N ASP A 84 -11.74 -2.06 -3.48
CA ASP A 84 -12.84 -2.81 -4.13
C ASP A 84 -12.32 -3.86 -5.13
N ARG A 85 -11.23 -3.55 -5.84
CA ARG A 85 -10.54 -4.52 -6.71
C ARG A 85 -9.96 -5.69 -5.90
N LEU A 86 -9.25 -5.39 -4.81
CA LEU A 86 -8.72 -6.42 -3.91
C LEU A 86 -9.83 -7.24 -3.26
N ASN A 87 -10.94 -6.60 -2.87
CA ASN A 87 -12.13 -7.27 -2.33
C ASN A 87 -12.68 -8.29 -3.32
N THR A 88 -12.86 -7.90 -4.59
CA THR A 88 -13.34 -8.80 -5.65
C THR A 88 -12.39 -9.98 -5.88
N ALA A 89 -11.08 -9.74 -5.86
CA ALA A 89 -10.07 -10.79 -5.98
C ALA A 89 -10.11 -11.77 -4.79
N LEU A 90 -10.21 -11.26 -3.57
CA LEU A 90 -10.32 -12.05 -2.35
C LEU A 90 -11.63 -12.85 -2.30
N ASP A 91 -12.75 -12.29 -2.75
CA ASP A 91 -14.03 -13.01 -2.84
C ASP A 91 -13.96 -14.22 -3.77
N ARG A 92 -13.35 -14.03 -4.94
CA ARG A 92 -13.09 -15.12 -5.88
C ARG A 92 -12.15 -16.17 -5.28
N ALA A 93 -11.17 -15.76 -4.47
CA ALA A 93 -10.19 -16.66 -3.85
C ALA A 93 -10.77 -17.44 -2.65
N HIS A 94 -11.63 -16.83 -1.83
CA HIS A 94 -12.12 -17.40 -0.57
C HIS A 94 -13.43 -18.20 -0.68
N ALA A 95 -13.96 -18.44 -1.89
CA ALA A 95 -15.16 -19.25 -2.15
C ALA A 95 -16.35 -18.93 -1.21
N GLY A 96 -16.54 -17.66 -0.85
CA GLY A 96 -17.67 -17.20 -0.04
C GLY A 96 -17.51 -17.26 1.49
N ALA A 97 -16.32 -17.55 2.03
CA ALA A 97 -16.09 -17.51 3.47
C ALA A 97 -16.22 -16.07 4.03
N ARG A 98 -16.60 -15.94 5.30
CA ARG A 98 -16.65 -14.69 6.12
C ARG A 98 -15.25 -14.09 6.37
N TRP A 99 -14.36 -14.11 5.36
CA TRP A 99 -12.99 -13.63 5.44
C TRP A 99 -12.96 -12.14 5.82
N ARG A 100 -13.97 -11.38 5.38
CA ARG A 100 -14.18 -9.97 5.73
C ARG A 100 -14.49 -9.72 7.20
N ASP A 101 -15.07 -10.69 7.91
CA ASP A 101 -15.40 -10.56 9.34
C ASP A 101 -14.15 -10.81 10.21
N ARG A 102 -13.05 -11.30 9.62
CA ARG A 102 -11.80 -11.54 10.32
C ARG A 102 -10.93 -10.31 10.20
N HIS A 103 -10.68 -9.64 11.33
CA HIS A 103 -9.61 -8.66 11.38
C HIS A 103 -8.28 -9.35 11.09
N VAL A 104 -7.48 -8.75 10.21
CA VAL A 104 -6.10 -9.21 10.01
C VAL A 104 -5.33 -8.92 11.29
N THR A 105 -4.97 -9.97 12.03
CA THR A 105 -4.26 -9.90 13.33
C THR A 105 -2.76 -10.12 13.18
N MET A 106 -2.20 -9.87 12.00
CA MET A 106 -0.75 -9.96 11.80
C MET A 106 -0.04 -8.84 12.57
N PRO A 107 1.13 -9.10 13.18
CA PRO A 107 1.90 -8.09 13.93
C PRO A 107 2.13 -6.79 13.18
N SER A 108 2.52 -6.85 11.90
CA SER A 108 2.70 -5.67 11.03
C SER A 108 1.44 -4.83 10.90
N MET A 109 0.26 -5.44 10.83
CA MET A 109 -1.01 -4.72 10.76
C MET A 109 -1.39 -4.04 12.08
N PHE A 110 -0.98 -4.57 13.24
CA PHE A 110 -1.13 -3.86 14.51
C PHE A 110 -0.22 -2.63 14.58
N THR A 111 1.04 -2.76 14.15
CA THR A 111 1.97 -1.62 14.05
C THR A 111 1.38 -0.53 13.14
N PHE A 112 0.90 -0.91 11.96
CA PHE A 112 0.30 0.02 11.01
C PHE A 112 -0.96 0.71 11.56
N ARG A 113 -1.90 -0.03 12.17
CA ARG A 113 -3.10 0.58 12.79
C ARG A 113 -2.73 1.60 13.86
N ARG A 114 -1.74 1.29 14.70
CA ARG A 114 -1.27 2.22 15.73
C ARG A 114 -0.65 3.46 15.12
N HIS A 115 0.16 3.30 14.06
CA HIS A 115 0.75 4.42 13.33
C HIS A 115 -0.31 5.35 12.73
N VAL A 116 -1.25 4.80 11.95
CA VAL A 116 -2.35 5.57 11.35
C VAL A 116 -3.21 6.27 12.42
N THR A 117 -3.44 5.63 13.57
CA THR A 117 -4.16 6.25 14.68
C THR A 117 -3.37 7.44 15.23
N SER A 118 -2.05 7.29 15.43
CA SER A 118 -1.18 8.38 15.87
C SER A 118 -1.20 9.56 14.90
N LEU A 119 -1.09 9.31 13.60
CA LEU A 119 -1.16 10.35 12.57
C LEU A 119 -2.52 11.05 12.57
N LYS A 120 -3.60 10.27 12.68
CA LYS A 120 -4.96 10.80 12.75
C LYS A 120 -5.15 11.69 13.99
N ASP A 121 -4.71 11.24 15.15
CA ASP A 121 -4.84 11.97 16.41
C ASP A 121 -4.00 13.26 16.40
N ALA A 122 -2.88 13.26 15.67
CA ALA A 122 -2.06 14.44 15.43
C ALA A 122 -2.62 15.38 14.35
N GLY A 123 -3.63 14.97 13.58
CA GLY A 123 -4.12 15.73 12.43
C GLY A 123 -3.12 15.78 11.26
N ASP A 124 -2.22 14.80 11.15
CA ASP A 124 -1.15 14.78 10.16
C ASP A 124 -1.65 14.27 8.80
N LEU A 125 -2.16 15.19 7.98
CA LEU A 125 -2.65 14.88 6.63
C LEU A 125 -1.53 14.44 5.68
N LEU A 126 -0.32 14.98 5.85
CA LEU A 126 0.83 14.67 5.02
C LEU A 126 1.26 13.22 5.22
N GLY A 127 1.45 12.80 6.49
CA GLY A 127 1.77 11.43 6.86
C GLY A 127 0.68 10.44 6.43
N LEU A 128 -0.60 10.76 6.67
CA LEU A 128 -1.71 9.90 6.22
C LEU A 128 -1.73 9.72 4.70
N THR A 129 -1.40 10.78 3.95
CA THR A 129 -1.34 10.73 2.49
C THR A 129 -0.11 9.96 2.00
N ALA A 130 1.04 10.09 2.69
CA ALA A 130 2.26 9.36 2.37
C ALA A 130 2.08 7.85 2.58
N GLU A 131 1.44 7.46 3.69
CA GLU A 131 1.07 6.07 3.97
C GLU A 131 0.12 5.50 2.91
N ALA A 132 -0.89 6.29 2.49
CA ALA A 132 -1.79 5.91 1.42
C ALA A 132 -1.07 5.72 0.09
N HIS A 133 -0.15 6.63 -0.25
CA HIS A 133 0.66 6.56 -1.47
C HIS A 133 1.47 5.26 -1.53
N VAL A 134 2.25 4.97 -0.49
CA VAL A 134 3.10 3.76 -0.46
C VAL A 134 2.24 2.49 -0.49
N ARG A 135 1.14 2.45 0.26
CA ARG A 135 0.23 1.29 0.27
C ARG A 135 -0.41 1.06 -1.09
N LEU A 136 -0.91 2.10 -1.75
CA LEU A 136 -1.50 2.01 -3.09
C LEU A 136 -0.47 1.52 -4.11
N LEU A 137 0.75 2.05 -4.04
CA LEU A 137 1.85 1.67 -4.91
C LEU A 137 2.24 0.20 -4.74
N CYS A 138 2.38 -0.26 -3.50
CA CYS A 138 2.84 -1.63 -3.21
C CYS A 138 1.74 -2.68 -3.34
N ALA A 139 0.46 -2.32 -3.18
CA ALA A 139 -0.67 -3.25 -3.21
C ALA A 139 -0.78 -4.04 -4.52
N GLY A 140 -0.42 -3.43 -5.65
CA GLY A 140 -0.47 -4.14 -6.92
C GLY A 140 0.80 -4.89 -7.30
N VAL A 141 1.92 -4.72 -6.60
CA VAL A 141 3.20 -5.35 -6.97
C VAL A 141 3.09 -6.87 -6.83
N GLY A 142 3.21 -7.57 -7.97
CA GLY A 142 3.17 -9.04 -8.05
C GLY A 142 1.81 -9.68 -7.77
N SER A 143 0.78 -8.88 -7.45
CA SER A 143 -0.57 -9.38 -7.16
C SER A 143 -1.30 -9.89 -8.41
N GLY A 144 -0.91 -9.41 -9.59
CA GLY A 144 -1.57 -9.72 -10.86
C GLY A 144 -3.04 -9.30 -10.92
N VAL A 145 -3.52 -8.49 -9.97
CA VAL A 145 -4.90 -7.96 -9.91
C VAL A 145 -5.10 -6.97 -11.05
N ALA A 146 -5.89 -7.32 -12.06
CA ALA A 146 -6.13 -6.46 -13.21
C ALA A 146 -6.61 -5.06 -12.79
N GLY A 147 -5.91 -4.02 -13.22
CA GLY A 147 -6.23 -2.63 -12.89
C GLY A 147 -5.54 -2.10 -11.61
N ALA A 148 -5.10 -2.96 -10.68
CA ALA A 148 -3.79 -2.71 -10.06
C ALA A 148 -2.76 -2.79 -11.22
N GLU A 149 -1.48 -2.51 -11.14
CA GLU A 149 -0.61 -2.26 -12.33
C GLU A 149 -0.96 -0.99 -13.15
N SER A 150 -2.23 -0.56 -13.25
CA SER A 150 -2.65 0.78 -13.74
C SER A 150 -2.30 1.89 -12.74
N HIS A 151 -1.19 1.74 -12.01
CA HIS A 151 -0.78 2.60 -10.91
C HIS A 151 -0.30 3.97 -11.38
N THR A 152 0.11 4.14 -12.64
CA THR A 152 0.75 5.38 -13.10
C THR A 152 -0.16 6.62 -13.07
N ARG A 153 -1.49 6.45 -13.24
CA ARG A 153 -2.44 7.59 -13.08
C ARG A 153 -2.93 7.76 -11.65
N SER A 154 -3.21 6.66 -10.95
CA SER A 154 -3.69 6.67 -9.56
C SER A 154 -2.65 7.31 -8.62
N THR A 155 -1.37 6.96 -8.79
CA THR A 155 -0.28 7.56 -8.04
C THR A 155 -0.01 9.01 -8.42
N SER A 156 -0.33 9.45 -9.65
CA SER A 156 -0.14 10.85 -10.04
C SER A 156 -1.07 11.81 -9.29
N ALA A 157 -2.30 11.39 -9.00
CA ALA A 157 -3.25 12.19 -8.22
C ALA A 157 -2.80 12.31 -6.77
N VAL A 158 -2.41 11.20 -6.16
CA VAL A 158 -1.88 11.18 -4.78
C VAL A 158 -0.57 11.96 -4.67
N ARG A 159 0.34 11.80 -5.65
CA ARG A 159 1.58 12.58 -5.77
C ARG A 159 1.29 14.08 -5.81
N SER A 160 0.34 14.51 -6.65
CA SER A 160 -0.03 15.93 -6.71
C SER A 160 -0.53 16.47 -5.37
N VAL A 161 -1.29 15.66 -4.62
CA VAL A 161 -1.76 16.02 -3.28
C VAL A 161 -0.58 16.11 -2.30
N LEU A 162 0.34 15.13 -2.29
CA LEU A 162 1.54 15.15 -1.45
C LEU A 162 2.36 16.41 -1.68
N CYS A 163 2.69 16.71 -2.94
CA CYS A 163 3.45 17.90 -3.28
C CYS A 163 2.75 19.20 -2.84
N SER A 164 1.42 19.25 -2.90
CA SER A 164 0.65 20.42 -2.46
C SER A 164 0.57 20.61 -0.95
N LEU A 165 0.83 19.56 -0.17
CA LEU A 165 0.83 19.60 1.30
C LEU A 165 2.18 20.04 1.88
N VAL A 166 3.24 20.08 1.07
CA VAL A 166 4.57 20.54 1.50
C VAL A 166 4.64 22.05 1.37
N THR A 167 4.76 22.73 2.52
CA THR A 167 4.80 24.20 2.58
C THR A 167 6.18 24.73 2.99
N ASP A 168 6.91 23.96 3.79
CA ASP A 168 8.26 24.28 4.25
C ASP A 168 9.21 23.06 4.21
N ASP A 169 10.42 23.25 4.74
CA ASP A 169 11.46 22.23 4.72
C ASP A 169 11.22 21.14 5.79
N GLU A 170 10.49 21.46 6.87
CA GLU A 170 10.10 20.49 7.92
C GLU A 170 9.06 19.51 7.36
N ASP A 171 8.09 20.01 6.58
CA ASP A 171 7.16 19.18 5.83
C ASP A 171 7.89 18.23 4.85
N LEU A 172 8.97 18.70 4.21
CA LEU A 172 9.74 17.88 3.27
C LEU A 172 10.49 16.74 3.99
N GLU A 173 11.11 17.03 5.14
CA GLU A 173 11.74 16.02 5.99
C GLU A 173 10.70 15.02 6.49
N ARG A 174 9.56 15.52 6.99
CA ARG A 174 8.42 14.72 7.44
C ARG A 174 7.89 13.78 6.35
N LEU A 175 7.75 14.29 5.12
CA LEU A 175 7.34 13.49 3.97
C LEU A 175 8.32 12.34 3.71
N SER A 176 9.62 12.60 3.78
CA SER A 176 10.67 11.59 3.60
C SER A 176 10.60 10.49 4.68
N GLU A 177 10.41 10.90 5.93
CA GLU A 177 10.25 9.98 7.06
C GLU A 177 9.04 9.07 6.88
N GLU A 178 7.88 9.63 6.52
CA GLU A 178 6.63 8.88 6.41
C GLU A 178 6.61 7.96 5.17
N LEU A 179 7.17 8.40 4.04
CA LEU A 179 7.34 7.51 2.89
C LEU A 179 8.26 6.32 3.23
N SER A 180 9.32 6.56 4.00
CA SER A 180 10.24 5.53 4.45
C SER A 180 9.58 4.58 5.47
N ALA A 181 8.85 5.12 6.45
CA ALA A 181 8.10 4.36 7.44
C ALA A 181 7.06 3.46 6.78
N GLY A 182 6.30 4.00 5.83
CA GLY A 182 5.34 3.25 5.02
C GLY A 182 5.98 2.06 4.30
N LEU A 183 7.15 2.27 3.67
CA LEU A 183 7.88 1.19 3.00
C LEU A 183 8.33 0.11 3.98
N PHE A 184 8.88 0.49 5.14
CA PHE A 184 9.29 -0.48 6.16
C PHE A 184 8.12 -1.32 6.66
N MET A 185 6.97 -0.70 6.92
CA MET A 185 5.76 -1.41 7.32
C MET A 185 5.26 -2.35 6.22
N VAL A 186 5.33 -1.94 4.95
CA VAL A 186 5.00 -2.82 3.82
C VAL A 186 5.91 -4.05 3.76
N MET A 187 7.22 -3.84 3.91
CA MET A 187 8.20 -4.93 3.92
C MET A 187 8.00 -5.89 5.10
N GLN A 188 7.52 -5.39 6.24
CA GLN A 188 7.19 -6.22 7.40
C GLN A 188 6.07 -7.23 7.12
N HIS A 189 5.09 -6.92 6.25
CA HIS A 189 4.06 -7.90 5.85
C HIS A 189 4.67 -9.16 5.24
N GLY A 190 5.77 -9.03 4.48
CA GLY A 190 6.45 -10.18 3.88
C GLY A 190 6.89 -11.20 4.94
N SER A 191 7.34 -10.72 6.11
CA SER A 191 7.69 -11.59 7.24
C SER A 191 6.46 -12.32 7.79
N ASP A 192 5.34 -11.61 7.96
CA ASP A 192 4.10 -12.19 8.48
C ASP A 192 3.47 -13.19 7.50
N VAL A 193 3.55 -12.92 6.20
CA VAL A 193 3.13 -13.86 5.15
C VAL A 193 3.97 -15.13 5.20
N CYS A 194 5.29 -15.02 5.34
CA CYS A 194 6.16 -16.19 5.52
C CYS A 194 5.76 -17.03 6.73
N ARG A 195 5.48 -16.40 7.88
CA ARG A 195 5.04 -17.09 9.10
C ARG A 195 3.70 -17.82 8.91
N ALA A 196 2.78 -17.23 8.14
CA ALA A 196 1.45 -17.77 7.93
C ALA A 196 1.43 -19.15 7.25
N TYR A 197 2.44 -19.49 6.44
CA TYR A 197 2.48 -20.78 5.72
C TYR A 197 3.68 -21.68 6.05
N GLN A 198 4.65 -21.24 6.87
CA GLN A 198 5.82 -22.05 7.27
C GLN A 198 5.48 -23.31 8.11
N GLY A 199 4.21 -23.52 8.50
CA GLY A 199 3.72 -24.72 9.17
C GLY A 199 2.66 -25.52 8.39
N ALA A 200 2.33 -25.13 7.16
CA ALA A 200 1.32 -25.80 6.34
C ALA A 200 2.00 -26.70 5.30
N GLY A 201 1.70 -28.00 5.33
CA GLY A 201 2.22 -28.96 4.34
C GLY A 201 1.71 -28.62 2.92
N PRO A 202 2.49 -28.91 1.85
CA PRO A 202 2.07 -28.71 0.46
C PRO A 202 0.69 -29.34 0.14
N ASP A 203 0.37 -30.44 0.83
CA ASP A 203 -0.84 -31.24 0.62
C ASP A 203 -2.04 -30.80 1.51
N GLN A 204 -1.84 -29.91 2.48
CA GLN A 204 -2.90 -29.43 3.38
C GLN A 204 -3.61 -28.16 2.88
N ILE A 205 -3.10 -27.58 1.80
CA ILE A 205 -3.60 -26.33 1.25
C ILE A 205 -4.46 -26.68 0.05
N CYS A 206 -5.77 -26.72 0.30
CA CYS A 206 -6.88 -27.03 -0.61
C CYS A 206 -6.51 -26.93 -2.11
N ALA A 207 -6.70 -28.04 -2.83
CA ALA A 207 -6.57 -28.15 -4.27
C ALA A 207 -7.59 -27.26 -4.99
N VAL A 208 -7.32 -25.95 -5.02
CA VAL A 208 -7.86 -25.00 -5.99
C VAL A 208 -6.68 -24.62 -6.86
N THR A 209 -6.71 -25.14 -8.09
CA THR A 209 -5.63 -25.08 -9.07
C THR A 209 -5.15 -23.63 -9.22
N VAL A 210 -3.82 -23.43 -9.20
CA VAL A 210 -3.13 -22.14 -9.42
C VAL A 210 -3.70 -21.35 -10.61
N ALA A 211 -4.24 -22.04 -11.61
CA ALA A 211 -4.94 -21.46 -12.76
C ALA A 211 -6.21 -20.66 -12.39
N THR A 212 -7.03 -21.12 -11.44
CA THR A 212 -8.27 -20.46 -11.01
C THR A 212 -7.99 -19.13 -10.31
N ILE A 213 -6.90 -19.07 -9.54
CA ILE A 213 -6.48 -17.83 -8.87
C ILE A 213 -5.76 -16.89 -9.83
N ARG A 214 -4.92 -17.38 -10.73
CA ARG A 214 -4.42 -16.54 -11.84
C ARG A 214 -5.56 -15.95 -12.66
N HIS A 215 -6.66 -16.68 -12.86
CA HIS A 215 -7.84 -16.17 -13.56
C HIS A 215 -8.71 -15.25 -12.69
N ALA A 216 -8.70 -15.43 -11.36
CA ALA A 216 -9.35 -14.55 -10.38
C ALA A 216 -8.52 -13.30 -10.02
N LEU A 217 -7.25 -13.26 -10.41
CA LEU A 217 -6.39 -12.09 -10.30
C LEU A 217 -6.35 -11.34 -11.64
N ARG A 218 -6.39 -12.05 -12.78
CA ARG A 218 -6.76 -11.45 -14.07
C ARG A 218 -8.17 -10.83 -14.06
#